data_AF-A0A838S6L7-F1
#
_entry.id   AF-A0A838S6L7-F1
#
_cell.length_a   1.000
_cell.length_b   1.000
_cell.length_c   1.000
_cell.angle_alpha   90.00
_cell.angle_beta   90.00
_cell.angle_gamma   90.00
#
_symmetry.space_group_name_H-M   'P 1'
#
loop_
_entity.id
_entity.type
_entity.pdbx_description
1 polymer ?
#
loop_
_entity_poly.entity_id
_entity_poly.type
_entity_poly.pdbx_seq_one_letter_code
_entity_poly.pdbx_strand_id
1 'polypeptide(L)'
;GEHTEALVLDGQGRVEHHAVVSHSGGTVWLDTEPGRSAGLLRYLQQMVFWSKVAPRDAISEIAVLTLLGPSTGRLLMGIGGGIHGGIDGTVVRAFDDRADLLVPRERLVEVWQRLVSAGATPAGTWAHEALRVAALRARLGVDTDDRTIPHEVGWIGPAVHLDKGCYRGQETVARVANLGRAPRRMVLLHLESGDTLPPTGSEVRTGPGDQTQRVVGRVGTVATHHELGPIALALVKRSVEPATPLLAGDVTASIDPDSVPPDNGEPPGRAALRRLRA
;
A
#
# COMPACT_ATOMS: atom_id res chain seq x y z
N GLY A 1 19.05 -6.58 -6.45
CA GLY A 1 18.50 -7.26 -5.26
C GLY A 1 17.03 -7.50 -5.47
N GLU A 2 16.46 -8.51 -4.81
CA GLU A 2 15.02 -8.75 -4.82
C GLU A 2 14.34 -7.86 -3.78
N HIS A 3 13.12 -7.41 -4.10
CA HIS A 3 12.28 -6.63 -3.20
C HIS A 3 10.84 -7.13 -3.25
N THR A 4 10.12 -6.95 -2.15
CA THR A 4 8.74 -7.40 -1.96
C THR A 4 8.11 -6.58 -0.83
N GLU A 5 6.90 -6.94 -0.41
CA GLU A 5 6.28 -6.42 0.80
C GLU A 5 6.11 -7.54 1.83
N ALA A 6 5.99 -7.17 3.10
CA ALA A 6 5.75 -8.12 4.18
C ALA A 6 4.74 -7.55 5.16
N LEU A 7 3.89 -8.44 5.67
CA LEU A 7 2.97 -8.14 6.76
C LEU A 7 3.29 -8.97 8.00
N VAL A 8 3.12 -8.34 9.15
CA VAL A 8 2.95 -9.03 10.44
C VAL A 8 1.47 -8.94 10.78
N LEU A 9 0.83 -10.09 11.00
CA LEU A 9 -0.58 -10.17 11.35
C LEU A 9 -0.78 -10.59 12.80
N ASP A 10 -1.93 -10.24 13.36
CA ASP A 10 -2.40 -10.78 14.62
C ASP A 10 -2.99 -12.21 14.47
N GLY A 11 -3.44 -12.81 15.57
CA GLY A 11 -4.05 -14.14 15.54
C GLY A 11 -5.37 -14.19 14.76
N GLN A 12 -6.01 -13.04 14.56
CA GLN A 12 -7.26 -12.86 13.84
C GLN A 12 -7.04 -12.50 12.36
N GLY A 13 -5.78 -12.34 11.92
CA GLY A 13 -5.41 -12.00 10.54
C GLY A 13 -5.48 -10.50 10.21
N ARG A 14 -5.56 -9.63 11.23
CA ARG A 14 -5.51 -8.18 11.08
C ARG A 14 -4.06 -7.71 10.97
N VAL A 15 -3.82 -6.61 10.27
CA VAL A 15 -2.46 -6.13 9.99
C VAL A 15 -1.90 -5.32 11.16
N GLU A 16 -0.87 -5.84 11.82
CA GLU A 16 -0.13 -5.15 12.89
C GLU A 16 1.00 -4.29 12.31
N HIS A 17 1.76 -4.85 11.36
CA HIS A 17 2.86 -4.18 10.67
C HIS A 17 2.86 -4.46 9.17
N HIS A 18 3.33 -3.48 8.42
CA HIS A 18 3.60 -3.56 6.98
C HIS A 18 5.00 -3.00 6.76
N ALA A 19 5.77 -3.65 5.89
CA ALA A 19 7.07 -3.17 5.47
C ALA A 19 7.31 -3.51 4.01
N VAL A 20 7.97 -2.61 3.29
CA VAL A 20 8.61 -2.92 2.01
C VAL A 20 9.99 -3.50 2.31
N VAL A 21 10.27 -4.67 1.75
CA VAL A 21 11.45 -5.50 2.06
C VAL A 21 12.41 -5.48 0.89
N SER A 22 13.72 -5.43 1.17
CA SER A 22 14.75 -5.63 0.14
C SER A 22 15.93 -6.38 0.69
N HIS A 23 16.50 -7.30 -0.08
CA HIS A 23 17.71 -8.03 0.30
C HIS A 23 18.90 -7.57 -0.55
N SER A 24 19.96 -7.12 0.12
CA SER A 24 21.20 -6.68 -0.52
C SER A 24 22.40 -6.93 0.40
N GLY A 25 23.45 -7.58 -0.12
CA GLY A 25 24.71 -7.76 0.60
C GLY A 25 24.57 -8.48 1.96
N GLY A 26 23.66 -9.47 2.06
CA GLY A 26 23.37 -10.17 3.32
C GLY A 26 22.55 -9.36 4.33
N THR A 27 22.15 -8.13 3.99
CA THR A 27 21.31 -7.27 4.80
C THR A 27 19.89 -7.25 4.25
N VAL A 28 18.90 -7.44 5.13
CA VAL A 28 17.49 -7.25 4.81
C VAL A 28 17.07 -5.87 5.30
N TRP A 29 16.70 -5.01 4.35
CA TRP A 29 16.17 -3.68 4.62
C TRP A 29 14.65 -3.76 4.76
N LEU A 30 14.12 -3.12 5.80
CA LEU A 30 12.69 -3.04 6.09
C LEU A 30 12.32 -1.56 6.22
N ASP A 31 11.51 -1.10 5.28
CA ASP A 31 11.00 0.26 5.23
C ASP A 31 9.51 0.25 5.60
N THR A 32 9.12 1.05 6.58
CA THR A 32 7.78 1.06 7.15
C THR A 32 7.30 2.49 7.35
N GLU A 33 5.99 2.64 7.55
CA GLU A 33 5.34 3.93 7.74
C GLU A 33 6.01 4.75 8.87
N PRO A 34 6.25 6.07 8.65
CA PRO A 34 6.75 6.96 9.68
C PRO A 34 6.04 6.79 11.04
N GLY A 35 6.84 6.67 12.11
CA GLY A 35 6.34 6.43 13.46
C GLY A 35 6.04 4.96 13.81
N ARG A 36 6.11 4.03 12.86
CA ARG A 36 5.85 2.59 13.12
C ARG A 36 7.11 1.73 13.31
N SER A 37 8.30 2.27 13.02
CA SER A 37 9.58 1.53 13.07
C SER A 37 9.84 0.88 14.44
N ALA A 38 9.64 1.61 15.54
CA ALA A 38 9.89 1.11 16.89
C ALA A 38 9.00 -0.11 17.26
N GLY A 39 7.75 -0.11 16.80
CA GLY A 39 6.84 -1.24 17.00
C GLY A 39 7.29 -2.48 16.25
N LEU A 40 7.60 -2.33 14.96
CA LEU A 40 8.10 -3.42 14.13
C LEU A 40 9.45 -3.97 14.64
N LEU A 41 10.38 -3.08 15.02
CA LEU A 41 11.67 -3.47 15.56
C LEU A 41 11.52 -4.30 16.83
N ARG A 42 10.66 -3.88 17.76
CA ARG A 42 10.36 -4.64 18.99
C ARG A 42 9.82 -6.03 18.68
N TYR A 43 8.87 -6.12 17.75
CA TYR A 43 8.34 -7.41 17.31
C TYR A 43 9.46 -8.31 16.76
N LEU A 44 10.28 -7.80 15.83
CA LEU A 44 11.37 -8.58 15.23
C LEU A 44 12.38 -9.06 16.27
N GLN A 45 12.74 -8.21 17.24
CA GLN A 45 13.65 -8.56 18.34
C GLN A 45 13.10 -9.70 19.19
N GLN A 46 11.80 -9.72 19.46
CA GLN A 46 11.15 -10.81 20.19
C GLN A 46 11.15 -12.13 19.40
N MET A 47 11.25 -12.08 18.08
CA MET A 47 11.26 -13.26 17.20
C MET A 47 12.67 -13.85 16.99
N VAL A 48 13.73 -13.24 17.55
CA VAL A 48 15.10 -13.75 17.42
C VAL A 48 15.29 -14.95 18.36
N PHE A 49 14.96 -16.15 17.87
CA PHE A 49 15.23 -17.42 18.55
C PHE A 49 16.25 -18.22 17.75
N TRP A 50 17.43 -18.45 18.32
CA TRP A 50 18.53 -19.25 17.72
C TRP A 50 19.03 -18.79 16.33
N SER A 51 18.49 -17.67 15.82
CA SER A 51 18.82 -17.09 14.51
C SER A 51 19.98 -16.11 14.64
N LYS A 52 20.95 -16.18 13.71
CA LYS A 52 22.06 -15.22 13.61
C LYS A 52 21.61 -13.93 12.91
N VAL A 53 20.71 -13.18 13.53
CA VAL A 53 20.19 -11.90 13.02
C VAL A 53 20.19 -10.84 14.12
N ALA A 54 20.41 -9.58 13.75
CA ALA A 54 20.44 -8.45 14.67
C ALA A 54 19.60 -7.28 14.12
N PRO A 55 18.26 -7.33 14.25
CA PRO A 55 17.39 -6.22 13.85
C PRO A 55 17.76 -4.95 14.61
N ARG A 56 17.91 -3.84 13.91
CA ARG A 56 18.20 -2.52 14.46
C ARG A 56 17.55 -1.41 13.65
N ASP A 57 17.43 -0.24 14.24
CA ASP A 57 17.04 0.96 13.52
C ASP A 57 18.21 1.45 12.65
N ALA A 58 17.90 1.93 11.44
CA ALA A 58 18.85 2.49 10.48
C ALA A 58 18.34 3.80 9.85
N ILE A 59 17.33 4.45 10.43
CA ILE A 59 16.69 5.68 9.92
C ILE A 59 17.72 6.80 9.73
N SER A 60 18.70 6.91 10.62
CA SER A 60 19.77 7.92 10.55
C SER A 60 20.90 7.57 9.59
N GLU A 61 20.87 6.40 8.95
CA GLU A 61 21.91 5.93 8.02
C GLU A 61 21.42 5.93 6.58
N ILE A 62 20.12 5.71 6.37
CA ILE A 62 19.51 5.60 5.04
C ILE A 62 18.49 6.72 4.81
N ALA A 63 18.50 7.28 3.60
CA ALA A 63 17.45 8.11 3.06
C ALA A 63 16.74 7.37 1.91
N VAL A 64 15.48 7.69 1.65
CA VAL A 64 14.73 7.15 0.51
C VAL A 64 14.47 8.26 -0.49
N LEU A 65 14.89 8.04 -1.75
CA LEU A 65 14.49 8.85 -2.89
C LEU A 65 13.52 8.03 -3.76
N THR A 66 12.39 8.61 -4.15
CA THR A 66 11.44 7.94 -5.05
C THR A 66 11.43 8.62 -6.41
N LEU A 67 11.67 7.84 -7.46
CA LEU A 67 11.42 8.21 -8.85
C LEU A 67 10.02 7.77 -9.24
N LEU A 68 9.28 8.66 -9.90
CA LEU A 68 7.91 8.42 -10.32
C LEU A 68 7.78 8.66 -11.82
N GLY A 69 6.98 7.82 -12.48
CA GLY A 69 6.56 8.00 -13.86
C GLY A 69 7.40 7.24 -14.89
N PRO A 70 7.06 7.37 -16.18
CA PRO A 70 7.50 6.47 -17.25
C PRO A 70 9.00 6.57 -17.57
N SER A 71 9.67 7.67 -17.21
CA SER A 71 11.12 7.83 -17.42
C SER A 71 11.97 7.14 -16.34
N THR A 72 11.37 6.51 -15.33
CA THR A 72 12.09 5.93 -14.18
C THR A 72 13.22 4.99 -14.59
N GLY A 73 12.95 4.02 -15.48
CA GLY A 73 13.98 3.08 -15.95
C GLY A 73 15.15 3.76 -16.66
N ARG A 74 14.87 4.75 -17.52
CA ARG A 74 15.88 5.54 -18.23
C ARG A 74 16.75 6.36 -17.29
N LEU A 75 16.15 7.00 -16.28
CA LEU A 75 16.86 7.79 -15.29
C LEU A 75 17.78 6.93 -14.43
N LEU A 76 17.31 5.75 -14.00
CA LEU A 76 18.13 4.79 -13.26
C LEU A 76 19.35 4.33 -14.07
N MET A 77 19.18 4.03 -15.35
CA MET A 77 20.30 3.69 -16.24
C MET A 77 21.27 4.86 -16.41
N GLY A 78 20.76 6.08 -16.56
CA GLY A 78 21.56 7.29 -16.74
C GLY A 78 22.49 7.61 -15.57
N ILE A 79 22.12 7.19 -14.35
CA ILE A 79 22.97 7.34 -13.17
C ILE A 79 23.83 6.10 -12.89
N GLY A 80 24.01 5.20 -13.85
CA GLY A 80 24.87 4.01 -13.71
C GLY A 80 24.23 2.89 -12.90
N GLY A 81 22.91 2.92 -12.72
CA GLY A 81 22.16 1.84 -12.10
C GLY A 81 21.42 0.95 -13.07
N GLY A 82 20.57 0.12 -12.50
CA GLY A 82 19.65 -0.72 -13.24
C GLY A 82 18.50 -1.18 -12.34
N ILE A 83 17.43 -1.66 -12.97
CA ILE A 83 16.20 -2.13 -12.32
C ILE A 83 16.47 -3.25 -11.30
N HIS A 84 17.55 -4.02 -11.48
CA HIS A 84 17.96 -5.10 -10.58
C HIS A 84 19.31 -4.84 -9.85
N GLY A 85 19.92 -3.67 -10.07
CA GLY A 85 21.27 -3.33 -9.59
C GLY A 85 21.27 -2.33 -8.44
N GLY A 86 22.29 -2.40 -7.59
CA GLY A 86 22.61 -1.30 -6.67
C GLY A 86 23.49 -0.26 -7.35
N ILE A 87 23.46 0.97 -6.85
CA ILE A 87 24.30 2.08 -7.36
C ILE A 87 25.16 2.58 -6.21
N ASP A 88 26.45 2.27 -6.26
CA ASP A 88 27.41 2.64 -5.22
C ASP A 88 27.07 2.06 -3.82
N GLY A 89 26.06 1.21 -3.64
CA GLY A 89 25.56 0.79 -2.32
C GLY A 89 24.15 1.32 -1.99
N THR A 90 23.56 2.08 -2.91
CA THR A 90 22.13 2.36 -2.95
C THR A 90 21.38 1.09 -3.33
N VAL A 91 20.33 0.74 -2.59
CA VAL A 91 19.44 -0.38 -2.96
C VAL A 91 18.27 0.18 -3.76
N VAL A 92 18.05 -0.36 -4.96
CA VAL A 92 16.95 0.05 -5.86
C VAL A 92 15.80 -0.95 -5.75
N ARG A 93 14.60 -0.44 -5.50
CA ARG A 93 13.31 -1.16 -5.54
C ARG A 93 12.51 -0.64 -6.72
N ALA A 94 12.50 -1.37 -7.83
CA ALA A 94 11.82 -0.96 -9.05
C ALA A 94 10.45 -1.65 -9.18
N PHE A 95 9.41 -0.83 -9.28
CA PHE A 95 8.02 -1.22 -9.52
C PHE A 95 7.61 -0.77 -10.94
N ASP A 96 6.39 -1.08 -11.35
CA ASP A 96 5.91 -0.79 -12.72
C ASP A 96 5.92 0.71 -13.06
N ASP A 97 5.60 1.59 -12.11
CA ASP A 97 5.42 3.04 -12.31
C ASP A 97 6.36 3.91 -11.44
N ARG A 98 7.19 3.29 -10.60
CA ARG A 98 8.04 3.98 -9.64
C ARG A 98 9.29 3.17 -9.29
N ALA A 99 10.29 3.85 -8.76
CA ALA A 99 11.39 3.19 -8.09
C ALA A 99 11.77 3.91 -6.80
N ASP A 100 12.01 3.16 -5.73
CA ASP A 100 12.59 3.71 -4.51
C ASP A 100 14.07 3.36 -4.42
N LEU A 101 14.87 4.34 -4.06
CA LEU A 101 16.31 4.22 -3.86
C LEU A 101 16.59 4.41 -2.37
N LEU A 102 17.03 3.35 -1.69
CA LEU A 102 17.57 3.43 -0.34
C LEU A 102 19.02 3.88 -0.45
N VAL A 103 19.27 5.16 -0.21
CA VAL A 103 20.57 5.82 -0.39
C VAL A 103 21.23 5.99 0.98
N PRO A 104 22.50 5.58 1.15
CA PRO A 104 23.28 6.00 2.32
C PRO A 104 23.27 7.52 2.46
N ARG A 105 22.93 8.03 3.64
CA ARG A 105 22.64 9.46 3.83
C ARG A 105 23.79 10.37 3.41
N GLU A 106 25.03 9.94 3.62
CA GLU A 106 26.24 10.64 3.22
C GLU A 106 26.33 10.88 1.69
N ARG A 107 25.58 10.11 0.89
CA ARG A 107 25.52 10.24 -0.57
C ARG A 107 24.22 10.81 -1.10
N LEU A 108 23.29 11.18 -0.23
CA LEU A 108 21.97 11.67 -0.64
C LEU A 108 22.07 12.81 -1.66
N VAL A 109 22.93 13.80 -1.36
CA VAL A 109 23.12 14.99 -2.22
C VAL A 109 23.71 14.60 -3.58
N GLU A 110 24.71 13.72 -3.60
CA GLU A 110 25.36 13.25 -4.82
C GLU A 110 24.38 12.51 -5.74
N VAL A 111 23.66 11.52 -5.19
CA VAL A 111 22.68 10.72 -5.95
C VAL A 111 21.53 11.61 -6.45
N TRP A 112 21.05 12.53 -5.61
CA TRP A 112 20.05 13.52 -6.01
C TRP A 112 20.51 14.36 -7.21
N GLN A 113 21.72 14.91 -7.15
CA GLN A 113 22.28 15.72 -8.23
C GLN A 113 22.41 14.92 -9.52
N ARG A 114 22.90 13.67 -9.45
CA ARG A 114 23.00 12.78 -10.61
C ARG A 114 21.64 12.52 -11.26
N LEU A 115 20.60 12.29 -10.47
CA LEU A 115 19.22 12.09 -10.97
C LEU A 115 18.70 13.35 -11.67
N VAL A 116 18.88 14.51 -11.06
CA VAL A 116 18.44 15.79 -11.65
C VAL A 116 19.21 16.09 -12.94
N SER A 117 20.53 15.89 -12.96
CA SER A 117 21.35 16.03 -14.17
C SER A 117 20.98 15.04 -15.28
N ALA A 118 20.49 13.85 -14.93
CA ALA A 118 19.95 12.88 -15.89
C ALA A 118 18.54 13.26 -16.42
N GLY A 119 17.93 14.32 -15.88
CA GLY A 119 16.64 14.86 -16.31
C GLY A 119 15.47 14.54 -15.38
N ALA A 120 15.71 14.11 -14.13
CA ALA A 120 14.66 14.01 -13.14
C ALA A 120 14.21 15.40 -12.66
N THR A 121 12.90 15.60 -12.50
CA THR A 121 12.34 16.85 -11.96
C THR A 121 12.03 16.68 -10.47
N PRO A 122 12.56 17.54 -9.59
CA PRO A 122 12.17 17.55 -8.18
C PRO A 122 10.67 17.74 -7.99
N ALA A 123 10.07 16.94 -7.12
CA ALA A 123 8.67 17.05 -6.74
C ALA A 123 8.51 16.90 -5.22
N GLY A 124 7.49 17.57 -4.67
CA GLY A 124 7.17 17.51 -3.25
C GLY A 124 6.28 16.31 -2.89
N THR A 125 5.96 16.21 -1.60
CA THR A 125 5.12 15.14 -1.04
C THR A 125 3.71 15.11 -1.64
N TRP A 126 3.14 16.26 -2.02
CA TRP A 126 1.80 16.30 -2.63
C TRP A 126 1.73 15.55 -3.96
N ALA A 127 2.74 15.71 -4.82
CA ALA A 127 2.79 14.98 -6.08
C ALA A 127 2.97 13.47 -5.85
N HIS A 128 3.82 13.10 -4.89
CA HIS A 128 4.00 11.70 -4.49
C HIS A 128 2.69 11.09 -3.98
N GLU A 129 2.00 11.76 -3.06
CA GLU A 129 0.75 11.27 -2.48
C GLU A 129 -0.36 11.16 -3.53
N ALA A 130 -0.48 12.13 -4.43
CA ALA A 130 -1.48 12.08 -5.50
C ALA A 130 -1.30 10.87 -6.43
N LEU A 131 -0.06 10.61 -6.87
CA LEU A 131 0.25 9.46 -7.73
C LEU A 131 0.11 8.12 -6.96
N ARG A 132 0.45 8.09 -5.66
CA ARG A 132 0.25 6.92 -4.81
C ARG A 132 -1.23 6.59 -4.62
N VAL A 133 -2.06 7.59 -4.36
CA VAL A 133 -3.52 7.46 -4.20
C VAL A 133 -4.14 6.98 -5.52
N ALA A 134 -3.77 7.58 -6.65
CA ALA A 134 -4.24 7.13 -7.97
C ALA A 134 -3.84 5.67 -8.27
N ALA A 135 -2.69 5.22 -7.79
CA ALA A 135 -2.22 3.84 -7.92
C ALA A 135 -2.79 2.86 -6.87
N LEU A 136 -3.79 3.26 -6.06
CA LEU A 136 -4.45 2.43 -5.04
C LEU A 136 -3.51 1.84 -3.97
N ARG A 137 -2.39 2.51 -3.68
CA ARG A 137 -1.40 2.03 -2.71
C ARG A 137 -1.71 2.50 -1.30
N ALA A 138 -2.19 1.59 -0.46
CA ALA A 138 -2.55 1.89 0.93
C ALA A 138 -1.33 2.07 1.87
N ARG A 139 -1.44 3.02 2.81
CA ARG A 139 -0.54 3.21 3.96
C ARG A 139 -1.20 2.68 5.24
N LEU A 140 -0.48 1.80 5.95
CA LEU A 140 -0.94 1.19 7.20
C LEU A 140 -1.18 2.26 8.28
N GLY A 141 -2.41 2.35 8.78
CA GLY A 141 -2.83 3.28 9.82
C GLY A 141 -3.29 4.65 9.32
N VAL A 142 -3.11 4.96 8.02
CA VAL A 142 -3.64 6.16 7.36
C VAL A 142 -4.84 5.78 6.50
N ASP A 143 -4.63 4.84 5.58
CA ASP A 143 -5.65 4.32 4.65
C ASP A 143 -6.38 3.10 5.22
N THR A 144 -5.91 2.59 6.35
CA THR A 144 -6.41 1.37 7.01
C THR A 144 -6.84 1.67 8.45
N ASP A 145 -7.57 0.72 9.04
CA ASP A 145 -7.94 0.72 10.46
C ASP A 145 -7.41 -0.52 11.20
N ASP A 146 -7.67 -0.58 12.51
CA ASP A 146 -7.25 -1.65 13.41
C ASP A 146 -7.88 -3.01 13.10
N ARG A 147 -8.89 -3.05 12.22
CA ARG A 147 -9.61 -4.26 11.80
C ARG A 147 -9.22 -4.71 10.41
N THR A 148 -8.33 -3.98 9.73
CA THR A 148 -8.01 -4.22 8.34
C THR A 148 -7.32 -5.55 8.14
N ILE A 149 -7.79 -6.32 7.16
CA ILE A 149 -7.16 -7.57 6.70
C ILE A 149 -6.53 -7.39 5.31
N PRO A 150 -5.53 -8.22 4.92
CA PRO A 150 -4.79 -8.00 3.67
C PRO A 150 -5.64 -7.97 2.39
N HIS A 151 -6.73 -8.76 2.36
CA HIS A 151 -7.66 -8.85 1.23
C HIS A 151 -8.46 -7.57 0.97
N GLU A 152 -8.51 -6.66 1.94
CA GLU A 152 -9.27 -5.42 1.82
C GLU A 152 -8.50 -4.35 1.03
N VAL A 153 -7.17 -4.41 1.01
CA VAL A 153 -6.31 -3.28 0.63
C VAL A 153 -5.23 -3.63 -0.40
N GLY A 154 -5.45 -4.69 -1.18
CA GLY A 154 -4.55 -5.04 -2.29
C GLY A 154 -3.23 -5.70 -1.89
N TRP A 155 -3.11 -6.22 -0.67
CA TRP A 155 -1.85 -6.84 -0.18
C TRP A 155 -1.72 -8.34 -0.47
N ILE A 156 -2.71 -8.96 -1.11
CA ILE A 156 -2.63 -10.36 -1.57
C ILE A 156 -1.81 -10.43 -2.86
N GLY A 157 -0.74 -11.23 -2.87
CA GLY A 157 0.25 -11.25 -3.93
C GLY A 157 1.51 -10.47 -3.53
N PRO A 158 1.45 -9.12 -3.43
CA PRO A 158 2.64 -8.31 -3.10
C PRO A 158 3.22 -8.56 -1.71
N ALA A 159 2.37 -8.68 -0.67
CA ALA A 159 2.81 -8.81 0.72
C ALA A 159 2.47 -10.15 1.37
N VAL A 160 1.46 -10.83 0.82
CA VAL A 160 0.96 -12.12 1.30
C VAL A 160 0.94 -13.11 0.15
N HIS A 161 1.78 -14.14 0.26
CA HIS A 161 1.68 -15.33 -0.57
C HIS A 161 0.75 -16.35 0.10
N LEU A 162 -0.16 -16.92 -0.69
CA LEU A 162 -1.11 -17.93 -0.21
C LEU A 162 -0.46 -19.32 -0.12
N ASP A 163 0.63 -19.54 -0.86
CA ASP A 163 1.30 -20.84 -1.00
C ASP A 163 2.56 -20.98 -0.14
N LYS A 164 2.92 -19.95 0.64
CA LYS A 164 4.06 -20.04 1.57
C LYS A 164 3.65 -20.70 2.90
N GLY A 165 4.63 -21.24 3.61
CA GLY A 165 4.43 -21.99 4.86
C GLY A 165 3.73 -21.19 5.97
N CYS A 166 3.43 -21.86 7.09
CA CYS A 166 2.63 -21.32 8.19
C CYS A 166 3.13 -19.97 8.72
N TYR A 167 2.28 -18.94 8.66
CA TYR A 167 2.51 -17.65 9.33
C TYR A 167 1.32 -17.27 10.23
N ARG A 168 1.60 -16.41 11.22
CA ARG A 168 0.58 -15.91 12.16
C ARG A 168 -0.57 -15.24 11.39
N GLY A 169 -1.81 -15.58 11.74
CA GLY A 169 -3.01 -15.01 11.10
C GLY A 169 -3.38 -15.62 9.74
N GLN A 170 -2.62 -16.61 9.23
CA GLN A 170 -2.88 -17.24 7.94
C GLN A 170 -4.27 -17.90 7.84
N GLU A 171 -4.82 -18.42 8.94
CA GLU A 171 -6.14 -19.06 8.91
C GLU A 171 -7.23 -18.11 8.39
N THR A 172 -7.28 -16.87 8.90
CA THR A 172 -8.21 -15.86 8.38
C THR A 172 -7.95 -15.55 6.91
N VAL A 173 -6.69 -15.37 6.54
CA VAL A 173 -6.30 -15.08 5.15
C VAL A 173 -6.78 -16.21 4.22
N ALA A 174 -6.42 -17.46 4.51
CA ALA A 174 -6.78 -18.61 3.71
C ALA A 174 -8.30 -18.85 3.67
N ARG A 175 -9.01 -18.62 4.79
CA ARG A 175 -10.48 -18.72 4.83
C ARG A 175 -11.15 -17.70 3.91
N VAL A 176 -10.68 -16.45 3.93
CA VAL A 176 -11.23 -15.41 3.05
C VAL A 176 -10.96 -15.76 1.59
N ALA A 177 -9.75 -16.19 1.24
CA ALA A 177 -9.39 -16.58 -0.12
C ALA A 177 -10.21 -17.77 -0.66
N ASN A 178 -10.43 -18.80 0.17
CA ASN A 178 -11.01 -20.07 -0.28
C ASN A 178 -12.53 -20.17 -0.13
N LEU A 179 -13.12 -19.49 0.87
CA LEU A 179 -14.50 -19.72 1.27
C LEU A 179 -15.36 -18.46 1.28
N GLY A 180 -14.74 -17.28 1.29
CA GLY A 180 -15.40 -16.02 1.58
C GLY A 180 -15.03 -14.90 0.62
N ARG A 181 -15.34 -13.69 1.08
CA ARG A 181 -14.95 -12.42 0.46
C ARG A 181 -14.61 -11.45 1.59
N ALA A 182 -13.67 -10.55 1.35
CA ALA A 182 -13.38 -9.49 2.31
C ALA A 182 -14.65 -8.63 2.53
N PRO A 183 -14.98 -8.25 3.78
CA PRO A 183 -16.20 -7.50 4.07
C PRO A 183 -16.15 -6.06 3.55
N ARG A 184 -14.93 -5.54 3.34
CA ARG A 184 -14.67 -4.21 2.77
C ARG A 184 -13.72 -4.34 1.59
N ARG A 185 -13.57 -3.24 0.85
CA ARG A 185 -12.60 -3.10 -0.23
C ARG A 185 -12.08 -1.66 -0.27
N MET A 186 -10.79 -1.52 -0.55
CA MET A 186 -10.17 -0.26 -0.91
C MET A 186 -10.67 0.13 -2.30
N VAL A 187 -11.07 1.39 -2.45
CA VAL A 187 -11.50 2.00 -3.71
C VAL A 187 -10.89 3.39 -3.83
N LEU A 188 -10.86 3.90 -5.05
CA LEU A 188 -10.60 5.30 -5.33
C LEU A 188 -11.95 6.06 -5.34
N LEU A 189 -12.02 7.17 -4.63
CA LEU A 189 -13.12 8.11 -4.70
C LEU A 189 -12.73 9.32 -5.53
N HIS A 190 -13.58 9.71 -6.47
CA HIS A 190 -13.58 11.06 -7.05
C HIS A 190 -14.40 11.97 -6.14
N LEU A 191 -13.81 13.09 -5.75
CA LEU A 191 -14.44 14.06 -4.86
C LEU A 191 -14.89 15.28 -5.66
N GLU A 192 -16.05 15.83 -5.28
CA GLU A 192 -16.50 17.10 -5.81
C GLU A 192 -15.48 18.19 -5.51
N SER A 193 -15.14 18.98 -6.54
CA SER A 193 -14.20 20.09 -6.40
C SER A 193 -14.83 21.21 -5.58
N GLY A 194 -14.15 21.62 -4.52
CA GLY A 194 -14.59 22.71 -3.66
C GLY A 194 -13.47 23.20 -2.76
N ASP A 195 -13.78 24.17 -1.91
CA ASP A 195 -12.79 24.83 -1.05
C ASP A 195 -12.26 23.93 0.08
N THR A 196 -13.02 22.87 0.43
CA THR A 196 -12.69 21.96 1.52
C THR A 196 -12.72 20.52 1.06
N LEU A 197 -11.60 19.82 1.31
CA LEU A 197 -11.50 18.37 1.14
C LEU A 197 -11.80 17.67 2.48
N PRO A 198 -12.36 16.44 2.47
CA PRO A 198 -12.62 15.73 3.70
C PRO A 198 -11.31 15.40 4.42
N PRO A 199 -11.24 15.55 5.76
CA PRO A 199 -10.11 15.06 6.53
C PRO A 199 -9.94 13.55 6.37
N THR A 200 -8.69 13.08 6.37
CA THR A 200 -8.41 11.65 6.50
C THR A 200 -9.12 11.09 7.72
N GLY A 201 -9.88 10.04 7.47
CA GLY A 201 -10.64 9.34 8.48
C GLY A 201 -12.08 9.75 8.68
N SER A 202 -12.55 10.72 7.89
CA SER A 202 -13.96 11.04 7.79
C SER A 202 -14.78 9.80 7.42
N GLU A 203 -16.02 9.75 7.88
CA GLU A 203 -16.95 8.69 7.50
C GLU A 203 -17.32 8.80 6.02
N VAL A 204 -17.43 7.65 5.36
CA VAL A 204 -18.07 7.56 4.06
C VAL A 204 -19.51 7.11 4.29
N ARG A 205 -20.46 7.92 3.85
CA ARG A 205 -21.91 7.72 4.00
C ARG A 205 -22.57 7.56 2.63
N THR A 206 -23.72 6.90 2.58
CA THR A 206 -24.59 6.92 1.39
C THR A 206 -25.11 8.34 1.15
N GLY A 207 -25.12 8.79 -0.11
CA GLY A 207 -25.44 10.15 -0.52
C GLY A 207 -26.94 10.46 -0.67
N PRO A 208 -27.29 11.59 -1.32
CA PRO A 208 -28.66 12.08 -1.47
C PRO A 208 -29.53 11.06 -2.23
N GLY A 209 -30.35 10.32 -1.49
CA GLY A 209 -31.11 9.16 -1.99
C GLY A 209 -31.35 8.13 -0.89
N ASP A 210 -30.47 8.09 0.11
CA ASP A 210 -30.68 7.36 1.36
C ASP A 210 -30.94 8.36 2.49
N GLN A 211 -32.19 8.47 2.95
CA GLN A 211 -32.60 9.38 4.03
C GLN A 211 -31.84 9.12 5.35
N THR A 212 -31.29 7.92 5.51
CA THR A 212 -30.58 7.53 6.73
C THR A 212 -29.07 7.81 6.67
N GLN A 213 -28.54 8.19 5.49
CA GLN A 213 -27.11 8.48 5.25
C GLN A 213 -26.17 7.50 5.97
N ARG A 214 -26.39 6.19 5.76
CA ARG A 214 -25.72 5.13 6.51
C ARG A 214 -24.22 5.21 6.30
N VAL A 215 -23.48 5.04 7.41
CA VAL A 215 -22.02 4.89 7.36
C VAL A 215 -21.67 3.56 6.71
N VAL A 216 -20.94 3.65 5.60
CA VAL A 216 -20.52 2.53 4.77
C VAL A 216 -19.01 2.39 4.63
N GLY A 217 -18.23 3.33 5.16
CA GLY A 217 -16.77 3.23 5.09
C GLY A 217 -16.06 4.39 5.75
N ARG A 218 -14.80 4.54 5.39
CA ARG A 218 -13.90 5.57 5.91
C ARG A 218 -12.99 6.10 4.82
N VAL A 219 -12.76 7.41 4.84
CA VAL A 219 -11.79 8.10 3.99
C VAL A 219 -10.38 7.81 4.49
N GLY A 220 -9.49 7.42 3.60
CA GLY A 220 -8.05 7.33 3.83
C GLY A 220 -7.35 8.63 3.49
N THR A 221 -6.28 8.53 2.70
CA THR A 221 -5.54 9.68 2.20
C THR A 221 -6.38 10.42 1.16
N VAL A 222 -6.33 11.74 1.23
CA VAL A 222 -6.95 12.64 0.26
C VAL A 222 -5.85 13.45 -0.43
N ALA A 223 -5.95 13.60 -1.75
CA ALA A 223 -4.96 14.28 -2.57
C ALA A 223 -5.61 14.96 -3.79
N THR A 224 -4.92 15.92 -4.38
CA THR A 224 -5.32 16.53 -5.65
C THR A 224 -4.39 16.06 -6.75
N HIS A 225 -4.91 15.21 -7.64
CA HIS A 225 -4.19 14.68 -8.79
C HIS A 225 -4.29 15.63 -9.99
N HIS A 226 -3.22 15.73 -10.79
CA HIS A 226 -3.15 16.70 -11.88
C HIS A 226 -4.16 16.42 -13.01
N GLU A 227 -4.52 15.15 -13.22
CA GLU A 227 -5.52 14.74 -14.22
C GLU A 227 -6.89 14.39 -13.62
N LEU A 228 -6.92 13.81 -12.42
CA LEU A 228 -8.17 13.28 -11.83
C LEU A 228 -8.83 14.31 -10.91
N GLY A 229 -8.15 15.41 -10.61
CA GLY A 229 -8.61 16.38 -9.62
C GLY A 229 -8.57 15.81 -8.20
N PRO A 230 -9.45 16.28 -7.30
CA PRO A 230 -9.55 15.78 -5.94
C PRO A 230 -9.96 14.30 -5.87
N ILE A 231 -9.08 13.49 -5.30
CA ILE A 231 -9.28 12.04 -5.14
C ILE A 231 -8.96 11.60 -3.72
N ALA A 232 -9.54 10.47 -3.31
CA ALA A 232 -9.20 9.85 -2.03
C ALA A 232 -9.17 8.33 -2.13
N LEU A 233 -8.30 7.70 -1.34
CA LEU A 233 -8.48 6.30 -1.00
C LEU A 233 -9.62 6.18 0.01
N ALA A 234 -10.43 5.14 -0.11
CA ALA A 234 -11.45 4.83 0.88
C ALA A 234 -11.62 3.33 1.09
N LEU A 235 -11.83 2.95 2.34
CA LEU A 235 -12.18 1.59 2.71
C LEU A 235 -13.71 1.51 2.88
N VAL A 236 -14.40 0.88 1.93
CA VAL A 236 -15.86 0.84 1.86
C VAL A 236 -16.39 -0.58 2.00
N LYS A 237 -17.58 -0.74 2.60
CA LYS A 237 -18.31 -2.02 2.67
C LYS A 237 -18.48 -2.59 1.28
N ARG A 238 -18.22 -3.89 1.13
CA ARG A 238 -18.31 -4.58 -0.17
C ARG A 238 -19.74 -4.59 -0.74
N SER A 239 -20.76 -4.46 0.09
CA SER A 239 -22.16 -4.39 -0.33
C SER A 239 -22.57 -3.07 -0.98
N VAL A 240 -21.70 -2.05 -0.97
CA VAL A 240 -21.97 -0.79 -1.68
C VAL A 240 -21.76 -1.03 -3.16
N GLU A 241 -22.74 -0.69 -4.00
CA GLU A 241 -22.60 -0.77 -5.45
C GLU A 241 -21.75 0.41 -5.96
N PRO A 242 -20.88 0.24 -6.97
CA PRO A 242 -19.99 1.30 -7.45
C PRO A 242 -20.71 2.60 -7.85
N ALA A 243 -21.89 2.49 -8.43
CA ALA A 243 -22.70 3.65 -8.85
C ALA A 243 -23.48 4.32 -7.70
N THR A 244 -23.34 3.84 -6.45
CA THR A 244 -24.03 4.44 -5.29
C THR A 244 -23.45 5.83 -5.05
N PRO A 245 -24.25 6.90 -5.03
CA PRO A 245 -23.78 8.23 -4.62
C PRO A 245 -23.30 8.18 -3.16
N LEU A 246 -22.18 8.84 -2.86
CA LEU A 246 -21.58 8.86 -1.52
C LEU A 246 -21.34 10.28 -1.03
N LEU A 247 -21.18 10.39 0.29
CA LEU A 247 -20.62 11.56 0.97
C LEU A 247 -19.37 11.11 1.73
N ALA A 248 -18.24 11.74 1.47
CA ALA A 248 -16.99 11.59 2.20
C ALA A 248 -16.88 12.78 3.17
N GLY A 249 -17.13 12.55 4.46
CA GLY A 249 -17.48 13.66 5.35
C GLY A 249 -18.72 14.37 4.80
N ASP A 250 -18.61 15.67 4.53
CA ASP A 250 -19.67 16.48 3.91
C ASP A 250 -19.46 16.74 2.41
N VAL A 251 -18.44 16.11 1.80
CA VAL A 251 -18.10 16.29 0.39
C VAL A 251 -18.73 15.18 -0.46
N THR A 252 -19.41 15.55 -1.55
CA THR A 252 -19.94 14.58 -2.52
C THR A 252 -18.83 13.74 -3.11
N ALA A 253 -19.04 12.43 -3.18
CA ALA A 253 -18.07 11.49 -3.70
C ALA A 253 -18.73 10.42 -4.57
N SER A 254 -17.97 9.90 -5.53
CA SER A 254 -18.33 8.71 -6.30
C SER A 254 -17.16 7.73 -6.33
N ILE A 255 -17.47 6.44 -6.39
CA ILE A 255 -16.45 5.39 -6.54
C ILE A 255 -15.98 5.40 -8.00
N ASP A 256 -14.66 5.41 -8.21
CA ASP A 256 -14.08 5.10 -9.50
C ASP A 256 -14.36 3.62 -9.85
N PRO A 257 -15.12 3.32 -10.91
CA PRO A 257 -15.46 1.95 -11.27
C PRO A 257 -14.24 1.07 -11.57
N ASP A 258 -13.17 1.64 -12.12
CA ASP A 258 -11.95 0.91 -12.49
C ASP A 258 -11.12 0.53 -11.25
N SER A 259 -11.35 1.23 -10.14
CA SER A 259 -10.73 0.88 -8.85
C SER A 259 -11.37 -0.31 -8.15
N VAL A 260 -12.56 -0.74 -8.58
CA VAL A 260 -13.30 -1.82 -7.94
C VAL A 260 -12.68 -3.15 -8.36
N PRO A 261 -12.13 -3.95 -7.41
CA PRO A 261 -11.57 -5.25 -7.76
C PRO A 261 -12.64 -6.12 -8.44
N PRO A 262 -12.30 -6.80 -9.55
CA PRO A 262 -13.25 -7.61 -10.29
C PRO A 262 -13.88 -8.68 -9.40
N ASP A 263 -15.14 -9.02 -9.66
CA ASP A 263 -15.75 -10.14 -8.98
C ASP A 263 -15.20 -11.46 -9.57
N ASN A 264 -14.23 -12.05 -8.88
CA ASN A 264 -13.59 -13.32 -9.26
C ASN A 264 -14.53 -14.54 -9.15
N GLY A 265 -15.83 -14.33 -8.97
CA GLY A 265 -16.84 -15.38 -8.94
C GLY A 265 -16.88 -16.15 -7.63
N GLU A 266 -17.19 -17.44 -7.73
CA GLU A 266 -17.28 -18.32 -6.57
C GLU A 266 -15.88 -18.70 -6.05
N PRO A 267 -15.59 -18.54 -4.74
CA PRO A 267 -14.31 -18.92 -4.17
C PRO A 267 -13.96 -20.41 -4.45
N PRO A 268 -12.68 -20.74 -4.74
CA PRO A 268 -12.28 -22.08 -5.16
C PRO A 268 -12.70 -23.21 -4.21
N GLY A 269 -12.60 -22.97 -2.90
CA GLY A 269 -13.00 -23.95 -1.88
C GLY A 269 -14.51 -24.19 -1.86
N ARG A 270 -15.32 -23.15 -2.12
CA ARG A 270 -16.79 -23.30 -2.23
C ARG A 270 -17.18 -24.05 -3.50
N ALA A 271 -16.53 -23.75 -4.62
CA ALA A 271 -16.72 -24.49 -5.87
C ALA A 271 -16.35 -25.97 -5.73
N ALA A 272 -15.26 -26.29 -5.02
CA ALA A 272 -14.86 -27.67 -4.72
C ALA A 272 -15.89 -28.39 -3.83
N LEU A 273 -16.37 -27.75 -2.75
CA LEU A 273 -17.42 -28.30 -1.89
C LEU A 273 -18.73 -28.58 -2.65
N ARG A 274 -19.10 -27.71 -3.60
CA ARG A 274 -20.27 -27.95 -4.45
C ARG A 274 -20.09 -29.17 -5.34
N ARG A 275 -18.91 -29.34 -5.97
CA ARG A 275 -18.59 -30.53 -6.80
C ARG A 275 -18.60 -31.83 -6.01
N LEU A 276 -18.22 -31.80 -4.73
CA LEU A 276 -18.25 -32.98 -3.86
C LEU A 276 -19.66 -33.37 -3.39
N ARG A 277 -20.62 -32.44 -3.49
CA ARG A 277 -22.03 -32.66 -3.10
C ARG A 277 -22.96 -32.95 -4.29
N ALA A 278 -22.43 -32.86 -5.51
CA ALA A 278 -23.12 -33.16 -6.76
C ALA A 278 -22.78 -34.58 -7.20
#